data_AF-A0A8S2V938-F1
#
_entry.id   AF-A0A8S2V938-F1
#
_cell.length_a   1.000
_cell.length_b   1.000
_cell.length_c   1.000
_cell.angle_alpha   90.00
_cell.angle_beta   90.00
_cell.angle_gamma   90.00
#
_symmetry.space_group_name_H-M   'P 1'
#
loop_
_entity.id
_entity.type
_entity.pdbx_description
1 polymer ?
#
loop_
_entity_poly.entity_id
_entity_poly.type
_entity_poly.pdbx_seq_one_letter_code
_entity_poly.pdbx_strand_id
1 'polypeptide(L)' 'KRIVSGSDDNTLKIWSIAGGKCEQTLIGHNGGVWCSEMTDDLIVSGSTDRTIRVWNINTG' A
#
# COMPACT_ATOMS: atom_id res chain seq x y z
N LYS A 1 13.31 -2.65 7.60
CA LYS A 1 12.98 -2.60 6.16
C LYS A 1 11.58 -3.14 5.97
N ARG A 2 10.75 -2.45 5.18
CA ARG A 2 9.37 -2.84 4.89
C ARG A 2 9.22 -3.13 3.41
N ILE A 3 8.13 -3.80 3.04
CA ILE A 3 7.69 -4.00 1.66
C ILE A 3 6.23 -3.54 1.57
N VAL A 4 5.84 -3.00 0.42
CA VAL A 4 4.44 -2.70 0.09
C VAL A 4 3.95 -3.64 -1.02
N SER A 5 2.69 -4.03 -0.94
CA SER A 5 1.99 -4.77 -2.01
C SER A 5 0.59 -4.20 -2.22
N GLY A 6 0.19 -4.01 -3.48
CA GLY A 6 -1.21 -3.77 -3.88
C GLY A 6 -1.92 -5.08 -4.26
N SER A 7 -3.25 -5.10 -4.12
CA SER A 7 -4.10 -6.26 -4.41
C SER A 7 -5.38 -5.83 -5.16
N ASP A 8 -6.00 -6.77 -5.86
CA ASP A 8 -7.31 -6.57 -6.52
C ASP A 8 -8.46 -6.52 -5.49
N ASP A 9 -8.19 -6.81 -4.22
CA ASP A 9 -9.12 -6.62 -3.09
C ASP A 9 -9.28 -5.16 -2.63
N ASN A 10 -8.76 -4.22 -3.43
CA ASN A 10 -8.75 -2.77 -3.21
C ASN A 10 -7.85 -2.28 -2.05
N THR A 11 -6.99 -3.15 -1.49
CA THR A 11 -6.10 -2.79 -0.39
C THR A 11 -4.64 -2.72 -0.81
N LEU A 12 -3.87 -1.98 -0.02
CA LEU A 12 -2.43 -2.18 0.07
C LEU A 12 -2.07 -2.78 1.43
N LYS A 13 -0.96 -3.53 1.49
CA LYS A 13 -0.42 -4.06 2.73
C LYS A 13 1.04 -3.69 2.89
N ILE A 14 1.42 -3.36 4.12
CA ILE A 14 2.81 -3.09 4.53
C ILE A 14 3.31 -4.28 5.35
N TRP A 15 4.50 -4.76 5.02
CA TRP A 15 5.06 -5.98 5.59
C TRP A 15 6.42 -5.74 6.23
N SER A 16 6.64 -6.35 7.40
CA SER A 16 7.95 -6.43 8.04
C SER A 16 8.81 -7.50 7.36
N ILE A 17 9.98 -7.14 6.82
CA ILE A 17 10.87 -8.14 6.19
C ILE A 17 11.41 -9.12 7.24
N ALA A 18 11.73 -8.64 8.44
CA ALA A 18 12.38 -9.47 9.46
C ALA A 18 11.49 -10.63 9.94
N GLY A 19 10.17 -10.44 9.94
CA GLY A 19 9.22 -11.43 10.46
C GLY A 19 8.17 -11.91 9.47
N GLY A 20 8.13 -11.36 8.24
CA GLY A 20 7.08 -11.65 7.25
C GLY A 20 5.66 -11.26 7.69
N LYS A 21 5.53 -10.44 8.75
CA LYS A 21 4.24 -10.05 9.31
C LYS A 21 3.66 -8.86 8.56
N CYS A 22 2.36 -8.89 8.30
CA CYS A 22 1.61 -7.72 7.86
C CYS A 22 1.54 -6.72 9.04
N GLU A 23 2.17 -5.57 8.90
CA GLU A 23 2.17 -4.51 9.91
C GLU A 23 0.92 -3.64 9.76
N GLN A 24 0.46 -3.40 8.53
CA GLN A 24 -0.67 -2.52 8.27
C GLN A 24 -1.41 -2.91 6.98
N THR A 25 -2.72 -2.66 6.95
CA THR A 25 -3.55 -2.72 5.74
C THR A 25 -4.11 -1.32 5.47
N LEU A 26 -3.82 -0.78 4.29
CA LEU A 26 -4.28 0.53 3.84
C LEU A 26 -5.56 0.34 3.04
N ILE A 27 -6.64 0.97 3.51
CA ILE A 27 -7.98 0.89 2.93
C ILE A 27 -8.35 2.28 2.45
N GLY A 28 -8.87 2.38 1.22
CA GLY A 28 -9.36 3.65 0.69
C GLY A 28 -9.54 3.67 -0.82
N HIS A 29 -8.86 2.81 -1.56
CA HIS A 29 -9.21 2.58 -2.96
C HIS A 29 -10.56 1.86 -3.07
N ASN A 30 -11.30 2.18 -4.14
CA ASN A 30 -12.58 1.56 -4.47
C ASN A 30 -12.47 0.58 -5.65
N GLY A 31 -11.25 0.22 -6.02
CA GLY A 31 -10.92 -0.71 -7.09
C GLY A 31 -9.52 -1.29 -6.90
N GLY A 32 -9.21 -2.36 -7.62
CA GLY A 32 -7.94 -3.08 -7.50
C GLY A 32 -6.72 -2.18 -7.66
N VAL A 33 -5.69 -2.43 -6.85
CA VAL A 33 -4.42 -1.69 -6.85
C VAL A 33 -3.40 -2.43 -7.70
N TRP A 34 -2.99 -1.80 -8.81
CA TRP A 34 -2.20 -2.46 -9.86
C TRP A 34 -0.73 -2.04 -9.85
N CYS A 35 -0.41 -0.91 -9.24
CA CYS A 35 0.96 -0.47 -9.04
C CYS A 35 1.11 0.25 -7.70
N SER A 36 2.30 0.14 -7.13
CA SER A 36 2.67 0.84 -5.91
C SER A 36 4.17 1.09 -5.88
N GLU A 37 4.57 2.26 -5.39
CA GLU A 37 5.96 2.63 -5.14
C GLU A 37 6.10 3.17 -3.72
N MET A 38 7.29 3.02 -3.12
CA MET A 38 7.52 3.35 -1.71
C MET A 38 8.86 4.07 -1.51
N THR A 39 8.83 5.13 -0.71
CA THR A 39 10.02 5.81 -0.16
C THR A 39 10.12 5.52 1.34
N ASP A 40 11.02 6.21 2.06
CA ASP A 40 11.12 6.02 3.52
C ASP A 40 9.89 6.53 4.30
N ASP A 41 9.14 7.48 3.73
CA ASP A 41 8.03 8.15 4.42
C ASP A 41 6.66 7.96 3.76
N LEU A 42 6.64 7.71 2.45
CA LEU A 42 5.41 7.72 1.65
C LEU A 42 5.26 6.47 0.79
N ILE A 43 4.01 6.12 0.54
CA ILE A 43 3.61 5.16 -0.49
C ILE A 43 2.75 5.90 -1.52
N VAL A 44 2.97 5.59 -2.80
CA VAL A 44 2.08 6.02 -3.89
C VAL A 44 1.47 4.78 -4.52
N SER A 45 0.17 4.82 -4.80
CA SER A 45 -0.56 3.70 -5.40
C SER A 45 -1.48 4.15 -6.53
N GLY A 46 -1.54 3.34 -7.60
CA GLY A 46 -2.48 3.51 -8.70
C GLY A 46 -3.53 2.40 -8.71
N SER A 47 -4.79 2.78 -8.94
CA SER A 47 -5.94 1.86 -8.90
C SER A 47 -6.84 1.98 -10.13
N THR A 48 -7.58 0.90 -10.39
CA THR A 48 -8.66 0.86 -11.38
C THR A 48 -9.84 1.78 -11.03
N ASP A 49 -9.91 2.32 -9.80
CA ASP A 49 -10.86 3.37 -9.40
C ASP A 49 -10.58 4.74 -10.02
N ARG A 50 -9.57 4.83 -10.91
CA ARG A 50 -9.15 6.03 -11.64
C ARG A 50 -8.51 7.08 -10.75
N THR A 51 -8.01 6.69 -9.58
CA THR A 51 -7.28 7.57 -8.66
C THR A 51 -5.85 7.12 -8.42
N ILE A 52 -5.03 8.09 -8.06
CA ILE A 52 -3.74 7.87 -7.41
C ILE A 52 -3.91 8.31 -5.96
N ARG A 53 -3.37 7.52 -5.02
CA ARG A 53 -3.34 7.88 -3.60
C ARG A 53 -1.92 7.96 -3.08
N VAL A 54 -1.74 8.85 -2.11
CA VAL A 54 -0.49 9.02 -1.36
C VAL A 54 -0.79 8.71 0.10
N TRP A 55 0.01 7.84 0.69
CA TRP A 55 -0.16 7.32 2.04
C TRP A 55 1.08 7.65 2.86
N ASN A 56 0.90 7.90 4.16
CA ASN A 56 2.02 8.04 5.07
C ASN A 56 2.33 6.66 5.67
N ILE A 57 3.59 6.22 5.58
CA ILE A 57 4.00 4.87 6.03
C ILE A 57 3.78 4.63 7.53
N ASN A 58 3.76 5.69 8.35
CA ASN A 58 3.64 5.59 9.80
C ASN A 58 2.20 5.75 10.30
N THR A 59 1.33 6.42 9.54
CA THR A 59 -0.06 6.65 9.96
C THR A 59 -1.10 5.93 9.10
N GLY A 60 -0.72 5.49 7.89
CA GLY A 60 -1.63 5.01 6.85
C GLY A 60 -2.30 6.14 6.11
#